data_AF-A0A5K0VFM7-F1
#
_entry.id   AF-A0A5K0VFM7-F1
#
_cell.length_a   1.000
_cell.length_b   1.000
_cell.length_c   1.000
_cell.angle_alpha   90.00
_cell.angle_beta   90.00
_cell.angle_gamma   90.00
#
_symmetry.space_group_name_H-M   'P 1'
#
loop_
_entity.id
_entity.type
_entity.pdbx_description
1 polymer ?
#
loop_
_entity_poly.entity_id
_entity_poly.type
_entity_poly.pdbx_seq_one_letter_code
_entity_poly.pdbx_strand_id
1 'polypeptide(L)' 'GRRNSVVVGRIGFEEFHVYSPGSQHEWYGKYAFVCAGPSNTLKPVTLAPQDVWRGAQVLHNPSS' A
#
# COMPACT_ATOMS: atom_id res chain seq x y z
N GLY A 1 -26.13 1.31 5.90
CA GLY A 1 -25.41 0.31 5.09
C GLY A 1 -24.08 0.01 5.76
N ARG A 2 -23.61 -1.25 5.73
CA ARG A 2 -22.31 -1.63 6.31
C ARG A 2 -21.19 -0.94 5.54
N ARG A 3 -20.30 -0.23 6.23
CA ARG A 3 -19.17 0.45 5.60
C ARG A 3 -18.10 -0.59 5.25
N ASN A 4 -17.88 -0.81 3.95
CA ASN A 4 -16.75 -1.61 3.45
C ASN A 4 -15.57 -0.66 3.27
N SER A 5 -14.80 -0.48 4.33
CA SER A 5 -13.61 0.39 4.33
C SER A 5 -12.43 -0.36 4.93
N VAL A 6 -11.23 -0.06 4.41
CA VAL A 6 -9.96 -0.47 5.00
C VAL A 6 -9.13 0.78 5.28
N VAL A 7 -8.50 0.84 6.45
CA VAL A 7 -7.49 1.84 6.79
C VAL A 7 -6.13 1.24 6.48
N VAL A 8 -5.33 1.96 5.69
CA VAL A 8 -3.96 1.58 5.34
C VAL A 8 -3.00 2.53 6.03
N GLY A 9 -2.37 2.06 7.11
CA GLY A 9 -1.31 2.76 7.81
C GLY A 9 0.07 2.46 7.21
N ARG A 10 1.01 3.38 7.40
CA ARG A 10 2.39 3.25 6.93
C ARG A 10 3.38 3.70 8.01
N ILE A 11 4.53 3.02 8.07
CA ILE A 11 5.65 3.35 8.95
C ILE A 11 6.92 3.33 8.09
N GLY A 12 7.76 4.35 8.21
CA GLY A 12 9.05 4.41 7.50
C GLY A 12 8.99 4.73 6.01
N PHE A 13 7.81 5.04 5.45
CA PHE A 13 7.61 5.38 4.04
C PHE A 13 7.03 6.80 3.89
N GLU A 14 7.62 7.60 3.00
CA GLU A 14 7.18 8.99 2.73
C GLU A 14 6.04 9.08 1.71
N GLU A 15 5.91 8.11 0.82
CA GLU A 15 4.92 8.12 -0.27
C GLU A 15 3.87 7.02 -0.10
N PHE A 16 2.73 7.22 -0.75
CA PHE A 16 1.64 6.26 -0.80
C PHE A 16 1.07 6.27 -2.21
N HIS A 17 1.02 5.10 -2.84
CA HIS A 17 0.54 4.97 -4.20
C HIS A 17 -0.77 4.19 -4.24
N VAL A 18 -1.64 4.64 -5.13
CA VAL A 18 -2.89 3.96 -5.47
C VAL A 18 -2.90 3.75 -6.97
N TYR A 19 -3.16 2.51 -7.36
CA TYR A 19 -3.24 2.08 -8.73
C TYR A 19 -4.45 1.18 -8.92
N SER A 20 -5.15 1.39 -10.04
CA SER A 20 -6.07 0.42 -10.59
C SER A 20 -5.69 0.20 -12.05
N PRO A 21 -5.67 -1.05 -12.55
CA PRO A 21 -5.38 -1.28 -13.97
C PRO A 21 -6.56 -0.91 -14.90
N GLY A 22 -7.64 -0.34 -14.35
CA GLY A 22 -8.81 0.12 -15.09
C GLY A 22 -9.52 -1.00 -15.86
N SER A 23 -10.36 -0.62 -16.82
CA SER A 23 -11.10 -1.55 -17.69
C SER A 23 -10.32 -1.99 -18.93
N GLN A 24 -9.05 -1.59 -19.06
CA GLN A 24 -8.25 -1.82 -20.27
C GLN A 24 -7.66 -3.22 -20.36
N HIS A 25 -7.75 -4.02 -19.31
CA HIS A 25 -7.17 -5.36 -19.23
C HIS A 25 -8.25 -6.38 -18.86
N GLU A 26 -8.38 -7.42 -19.68
CA GLU A 26 -9.21 -8.59 -19.37
C GLU A 26 -8.46 -9.41 -18.30
N TRP A 27 -8.81 -9.25 -17.02
CA TRP A 27 -8.16 -10.02 -15.96
C TRP A 27 -8.79 -11.41 -15.86
N TYR A 28 -7.94 -12.43 -15.70
CA TYR A 28 -8.33 -13.80 -15.36
C TYR A 28 -8.86 -13.96 -13.91
N GLY A 29 -9.53 -12.94 -13.36
CA GLY A 29 -9.99 -12.89 -11.97
C GLY A 29 -11.37 -12.25 -11.84
N LYS A 30 -12.28 -12.92 -11.12
CA LYS A 30 -13.69 -12.54 -10.93
C LYS A 30 -13.91 -11.26 -10.11
N TYR A 31 -12.86 -10.55 -9.71
CA TYR A 31 -12.92 -9.53 -8.65
C TYR A 31 -12.31 -8.20 -9.07
N ALA A 32 -13.00 -7.11 -8.74
CA ALA A 32 -12.46 -5.76 -8.81
C ALA A 32 -11.49 -5.54 -7.64
N PHE A 33 -10.28 -5.06 -7.93
CA PHE A 33 -9.28 -4.72 -6.91
C PHE A 33 -8.61 -3.37 -7.21
N VAL A 34 -8.01 -2.81 -6.17
CA VAL A 34 -7.08 -1.68 -6.26
C VAL A 34 -5.78 -2.09 -5.58
N CYS A 35 -4.65 -1.69 -6.15
CA CYS A 35 -3.37 -1.78 -5.47
C CYS A 35 -3.18 -0.48 -4.69
N ALA A 36 -3.08 -0.57 -3.36
CA ALA A 36 -2.84 0.58 -2.51
C ALA A 36 -1.76 0.22 -1.49
N GLY A 37 -0.69 1.01 -1.42
CA GLY A 37 0.40 0.72 -0.50
C GLY A 37 1.45 1.84 -0.40
N PRO A 38 2.26 1.82 0.67
CA PRO A 38 3.34 2.76 0.84
C PRO A 38 4.44 2.50 -0.19
N SER A 39 5.09 3.57 -0.62
CA SER A 39 6.19 3.53 -1.57
C SER A 39 7.35 4.38 -1.08
N ASN A 40 8.54 4.11 -1.62
CA ASN A 40 9.69 4.98 -1.52
C ASN A 40 10.30 5.12 -2.92
N THR A 41 9.76 6.03 -3.72
CA THR A 41 10.00 5.97 -5.18
C THR A 41 10.96 7.02 -5.70
N LEU A 42 11.41 7.96 -4.87
CA LEU A 42 12.21 9.09 -5.37
C LEU A 42 13.60 9.22 -4.74
N LYS A 43 13.90 8.53 -3.63
CA LYS A 43 15.23 8.53 -3.02
C LYS A 43 15.59 7.17 -2.42
N PRO A 44 16.76 6.60 -2.74
CA PRO A 44 17.22 5.38 -2.08
C PRO A 44 17.40 5.62 -0.58
N VAL A 45 17.07 4.62 0.24
CA VAL A 45 17.37 4.66 1.67
C VAL A 45 18.88 4.48 1.83
N THR A 46 19.57 5.48 2.36
CA THR A 46 20.99 5.38 2.72
C THR A 46 21.11 4.92 4.17
N LEU A 47 21.91 3.87 4.40
CA LEU A 47 22.20 3.34 5.73
C LEU A 47 23.70 3.31 5.96
N ALA A 48 24.14 3.72 7.16
CA ALA A 48 25.52 3.54 7.58
C ALA A 48 25.76 2.08 8.03
N PRO A 49 27.02 1.65 8.19
CA PRO A 49 27.30 0.34 8.78
C PRO A 49 26.60 0.20 10.14
N GLN A 50 25.93 -0.94 10.35
CA GLN A 50 25.11 -1.26 11.54
C GLN A 50 23.75 -0.56 11.67
N ASP A 51 23.38 0.32 10.75
CA ASP A 51 22.03 0.89 10.74
C ASP A 51 21.00 -0.14 10.26
N VAL A 52 19.78 -0.02 10.80
CA VAL A 52 18.64 -0.84 10.41
C VAL A 52 17.48 0.06 10.04
N TRP A 53 17.07 -0.01 8.77
CA TRP A 53 15.81 0.60 8.34
C TRP A 53 14.64 -0.34 8.65
N ARG A 54 13.52 0.24 9.08
CA ARG A 54 12.26 -0.47 9.31
C ARG A 54 11.13 0.25 8.62
N GLY A 55 10.35 -0.50 7.84
CA GLY A 55 9.11 -0.05 7.25
C GLY A 55 7.99 -1.05 7.50
N ALA A 56 6.75 -0.56 7.54
CA ALA A 56 5.58 -1.41 7.66
C ALA A 56 4.36 -0.83 6.94
N GLN A 57 3.48 -1.71 6.47
CA GLN A 57 2.10 -1.41 6.10
C GLN A 57 1.18 -2.07 7.12
N VAL A 58 0.21 -1.33 7.63
CA VAL A 58 -0.78 -1.81 8.60
C VAL A 58 -2.16 -1.75 7.96
N LEU A 59 -2.90 -2.86 7.98
CA LEU A 59 -4.26 -2.93 7.45
C LEU A 59 -5.25 -3.10 8.61
N HIS A 60 -6.26 -2.24 8.65
CA HIS A 60 -7.30 -2.28 9.67
C HIS A 60 -8.68 -2.15 9.03
N ASN A 61 -9.62 -3.03 9.41
CA ASN A 61 -11.01 -2.94 9.04
C ASN A 61 -11.79 -2.23 10.17
N PRO A 62 -12.29 -0.99 9.98
CA PRO A 62 -13.02 -0.28 11.03
C PRO A 62 -14.37 -0.90 11.41
N SER A 63 -14.83 -1.90 10.65
CA SER A 63 -16.12 -2.57 10.81
C SER A 63 -15.99 -3.98 11.39
N SER A 64 -14.80 -4.37 11.90
CA SER A 64 -14.56 -5.62 12.62
C SER A 64 -14.87 -5.50 14.10
#